data_AF-A0A838H4E9-F1
#
_entry.id   AF-A0A838H4E9-F1
#
_cell.length_a   1.000
_cell.length_b   1.000
_cell.length_c   1.000
_cell.angle_alpha   90.00
_cell.angle_beta   90.00
_cell.angle_gamma   90.00
#
_symmetry.space_group_name_H-M   'P 1'
#
loop_
_entity.id
_entity.type
_entity.pdbx_description
1 polymer ?
#
loop_
_entity_poly.entity_id
_entity_poly.type
_entity_poly.pdbx_seq_one_letter_code
_entity_poly.pdbx_strand_id
1 'polypeptide(L)'
;MTGTPSATASALLKEFEGAWRDDTPIFGCCRKTVAIAVERADVLSVAALDPAARVRALRDAVEAELPGHLDTHRCCGGHVADLAFDLPDLLSGTAA
;
A
#
# COMPACT_ATOMS: atom_id res chain seq x y z
N MET A 1 14.19 7.73 -12.26
CA MET A 1 13.86 6.58 -13.13
C MET A 1 12.59 5.95 -12.57
N THR A 2 11.44 6.19 -13.18
CA THR A 2 10.19 5.48 -12.85
C THR A 2 10.25 4.10 -13.49
N GLY A 3 10.76 3.12 -12.73
CA GLY A 3 10.64 1.72 -13.10
C GLY A 3 9.17 1.37 -13.26
N THR A 4 8.84 0.57 -14.28
CA THR A 4 7.49 0.03 -14.45
C THR A 4 7.05 -0.64 -13.14
N PRO A 5 5.87 -0.31 -12.59
CA PRO A 5 5.36 -0.98 -11.41
C PRO A 5 5.33 -2.49 -11.66
N SER A 6 5.67 -3.29 -10.64
CA SER A 6 5.55 -4.73 -10.77
C SER A 6 4.09 -5.13 -11.05
N ALA A 7 3.88 -6.28 -11.69
CA ALA A 7 2.53 -6.79 -11.92
C ALA A 7 1.76 -6.94 -10.60
N THR A 8 2.46 -7.38 -9.53
CA THR A 8 1.94 -7.48 -8.17
C THR A 8 1.52 -6.12 -7.62
N ALA A 9 2.36 -5.09 -7.72
CA ALA A 9 2.03 -3.74 -7.27
C ALA A 9 0.81 -3.17 -8.01
N SER A 10 0.72 -3.41 -9.32
CA SER A 10 -0.41 -3.00 -10.14
C SER A 10 -1.71 -3.70 -9.73
N ALA A 11 -1.65 -5.00 -9.40
CA ALA A 11 -2.80 -5.76 -8.95
C ALA A 11 -3.27 -5.30 -7.55
N LEU A 12 -2.35 -5.11 -6.61
CA LEU A 12 -2.67 -4.59 -5.27
C LEU A 12 -3.28 -3.19 -5.32
N LEU A 13 -2.75 -2.31 -6.17
CA LEU A 13 -3.32 -0.97 -6.34
C LEU A 13 -4.72 -1.02 -6.95
N LYS A 14 -4.97 -1.93 -7.90
CA LYS A 14 -6.30 -2.15 -8.48
C LYS A 14 -7.29 -2.68 -7.45
N GLU A 15 -6.86 -3.57 -6.57
CA GLU A 15 -7.70 -4.09 -5.47
C GLU A 15 -8.05 -2.98 -4.48
N PHE A 16 -7.06 -2.19 -4.07
CA PHE A 16 -7.28 -0.99 -3.27
C PHE A 16 -8.26 -0.03 -3.97
N GLU A 17 -8.17 0.16 -5.29
CA GLU A 17 -9.13 0.99 -6.02
C GLU A 17 -10.53 0.37 -6.16
N GLY A 18 -10.61 -0.96 -6.17
CA GLY A 18 -11.83 -1.74 -6.31
C GLY A 18 -12.74 -1.67 -5.09
N ALA A 19 -12.17 -1.71 -3.88
CA ALA A 19 -12.90 -1.64 -2.62
C ALA A 19 -13.70 -0.32 -2.41
N TRP A 20 -13.47 0.69 -3.24
CA TRP A 20 -14.10 2.02 -3.13
C TRP A 20 -15.10 2.33 -4.25
N ARG A 21 -15.40 1.35 -5.11
CA ARG A 21 -16.36 1.53 -6.22
C ARG A 21 -17.81 1.76 -5.76
N ASP A 22 -18.09 1.62 -4.46
CA ASP A 22 -19.38 1.90 -3.82
C ASP A 22 -19.52 3.38 -3.37
N ASP A 23 -19.43 4.31 -4.33
CA ASP A 23 -19.70 5.75 -4.16
C ASP A 23 -18.82 6.54 -3.17
N THR A 24 -17.72 5.97 -2.67
CA THR A 24 -16.79 6.67 -1.75
C THR A 24 -15.53 7.15 -2.50
N PRO A 25 -15.23 8.47 -2.53
CA PRO A 25 -14.13 8.97 -3.34
C PRO A 25 -12.75 8.55 -2.80
N ILE A 26 -11.93 7.93 -3.65
CA ILE A 26 -10.50 7.82 -3.40
C ILE A 26 -9.87 9.19 -3.66
N PHE A 27 -9.41 9.84 -2.61
CA PHE A 27 -8.60 11.05 -2.76
C PHE A 27 -7.27 10.72 -3.42
N GLY A 28 -6.80 11.58 -4.32
CA GLY A 28 -5.54 11.38 -5.05
C GLY A 28 -4.33 11.17 -4.12
N CYS A 29 -4.35 11.72 -2.91
CA CYS A 29 -3.33 11.47 -1.89
C CYS A 29 -3.34 10.03 -1.37
N CYS A 30 -4.51 9.44 -1.10
CA CYS A 30 -4.63 8.04 -0.65
C CYS A 30 -4.07 7.09 -1.71
N ARG A 31 -4.51 7.27 -2.97
CA ARG A 31 -4.01 6.48 -4.10
C ARG A 31 -2.50 6.57 -4.25
N LYS A 32 -1.96 7.80 -4.23
CA LYS A 32 -0.51 8.03 -4.35
C LYS A 32 0.26 7.37 -3.22
N THR A 33 -0.23 7.47 -1.98
CA THR A 33 0.39 6.86 -0.81
C THR A 33 0.43 5.33 -0.92
N VAL A 34 -0.68 4.69 -1.27
CA VAL A 34 -0.74 3.23 -1.44
C VAL A 34 0.16 2.80 -2.59
N ALA A 35 0.15 3.51 -3.72
CA ALA A 35 1.04 3.23 -4.86
C ALA A 35 2.51 3.25 -4.43
N ILE A 36 2.94 4.28 -3.69
CA ILE A 36 4.31 4.34 -3.16
C ILE A 36 4.60 3.15 -2.23
N ALA A 37 3.68 2.82 -1.33
CA ALA A 37 3.86 1.69 -0.41
C ALA A 37 4.10 0.36 -1.16
N VAL A 38 3.32 0.07 -2.21
CA VAL A 38 3.44 -1.19 -2.97
C VAL A 38 4.53 -1.18 -4.04
N GLU A 39 4.93 -0.01 -4.54
CA GLU A 39 5.97 0.12 -5.57
C GLU A 39 7.38 0.24 -4.99
N ARG A 40 7.51 0.79 -3.76
CA ARG A 40 8.80 1.03 -3.11
C ARG A 40 9.15 -0.01 -2.07
N ALA A 41 8.18 -0.71 -1.50
CA ALA A 41 8.45 -1.85 -0.65
C ALA A 41 8.57 -3.14 -1.47
N ASP A 42 9.46 -4.05 -1.04
CA ASP A 42 9.41 -5.43 -1.50
C ASP A 42 8.23 -6.13 -0.82
N VAL A 43 7.05 -6.02 -1.42
CA VAL A 43 5.80 -6.52 -0.85
C VAL A 43 5.80 -8.02 -0.56
N LEU A 44 6.58 -8.82 -1.30
CA LEU A 44 6.70 -10.26 -1.05
C LEU A 44 7.48 -10.53 0.23
N SER A 45 8.62 -9.85 0.41
CA SER A 45 9.41 -9.94 1.64
C SER A 45 8.67 -9.33 2.83
N VAL A 46 7.96 -8.22 2.62
CA VAL A 46 7.16 -7.57 3.68
C VAL A 46 6.03 -8.47 4.14
N ALA A 47 5.33 -9.17 3.25
CA ALA A 47 4.21 -10.04 3.63
C ALA A 47 4.59 -11.17 4.60
N ALA A 48 5.85 -11.62 4.60
CA ALA A 48 6.35 -12.64 5.51
C ALA A 48 6.64 -12.11 6.94
N LEU A 49 6.60 -10.80 7.15
CA LEU A 49 6.85 -10.18 8.45
C LEU A 49 5.62 -10.24 9.37
N ASP A 50 5.84 -10.08 10.67
CA ASP A 50 4.75 -9.88 11.62
C ASP A 50 3.98 -8.57 11.32
N PRO A 51 2.73 -8.43 11.81
CA PRO A 51 1.89 -7.27 11.48
C PRO A 51 2.53 -5.91 11.80
N ALA A 52 3.23 -5.79 12.93
CA ALA A 52 3.83 -4.51 13.32
C ALA A 52 5.02 -4.15 12.43
N ALA A 53 5.84 -5.14 12.08
CA ALA A 53 6.94 -4.98 11.14
C ALA A 53 6.45 -4.67 9.71
N ARG A 54 5.34 -5.25 9.26
CA ARG A 54 4.69 -4.90 7.98
C ARG A 54 4.29 -3.44 7.91
N VAL A 55 3.54 -2.98 8.92
CA VAL A 55 3.10 -1.58 9.02
C VAL A 55 4.32 -0.65 8.97
N ARG A 56 5.37 -0.96 9.76
CA ARG A 56 6.59 -0.14 9.77
C ARG A 56 7.26 -0.09 8.40
N ALA A 57 7.48 -1.23 7.76
CA ALA A 57 8.15 -1.30 6.46
C ALA A 57 7.40 -0.51 5.37
N LEU A 58 6.06 -0.63 5.32
CA LEU A 58 5.26 0.11 4.34
C LEU A 58 5.23 1.61 4.66
N ARG A 59 5.15 1.99 5.94
CA ARG A 59 5.22 3.40 6.35
C ARG A 59 6.58 4.02 6.01
N ASP A 60 7.67 3.31 6.28
CA ASP A 60 9.03 3.78 5.98
C ASP A 60 9.22 4.00 4.48
N ALA A 61 8.66 3.11 3.64
CA ALA A 61 8.68 3.27 2.19
C ALA A 61 7.93 4.53 1.71
N VAL A 62 6.80 4.86 2.34
CA VAL A 62 6.04 6.09 2.04
C VAL A 62 6.77 7.33 2.55
N GLU A 63 7.25 7.31 3.80
CA GLU A 63 7.92 8.45 4.44
C GLU A 63 9.26 8.80 3.76
N ALA A 64 9.93 7.82 3.14
CA ALA A 64 11.12 8.08 2.33
C ALA A 64 10.83 8.94 1.08
N GLU A 65 9.64 8.86 0.50
CA GLU A 65 9.23 9.61 -0.70
C GLU A 65 8.36 10.83 -0.37
N LEU A 66 7.59 10.76 0.72
CA LEU A 66 6.68 11.80 1.19
C LEU A 66 6.88 12.09 2.69
N PRO A 67 7.99 12.76 3.08
CA PRO A 67 8.29 13.00 4.49
C PRO A 67 7.19 13.80 5.22
N GLY A 68 6.77 13.32 6.39
CA GLY A 68 5.73 13.90 7.25
C GLY A 68 4.30 13.71 6.73
N HIS A 69 4.12 12.99 5.62
CA HIS A 69 2.81 12.87 4.99
C HIS A 69 1.84 12.04 5.83
N LEU A 70 2.28 10.90 6.37
CA LEU A 70 1.41 9.99 7.11
C LEU A 70 1.00 10.55 8.48
N ASP A 71 1.82 11.41 9.05
CA ASP A 71 1.51 12.11 10.29
C ASP A 71 0.51 13.25 10.05
N THR A 72 0.56 13.88 8.87
CA THR A 72 -0.37 14.94 8.46
C THR A 72 -1.70 14.40 7.95
N HIS A 73 -1.70 13.24 7.26
CA HIS A 73 -2.87 12.65 6.62
C HIS A 73 -3.25 11.32 7.27
N ARG A 74 -4.07 11.40 8.32
CA ARG A 74 -4.50 10.23 9.09
C ARG A 74 -5.17 9.13 8.26
N CYS A 75 -5.94 9.49 7.22
CA CYS A 75 -6.55 8.50 6.32
C CYS A 75 -5.50 7.70 5.54
N CYS A 76 -4.44 8.36 5.06
CA CYS A 76 -3.33 7.72 4.35
C CYS A 76 -2.55 6.77 5.26
N GLY A 77 -2.30 7.18 6.51
CA GLY A 77 -1.72 6.31 7.54
C GLY A 77 -2.59 5.09 7.85
N GLY A 78 -3.91 5.25 7.86
CA GLY A 78 -4.89 4.17 8.01
C GLY A 78 -4.81 3.17 6.86
N HIS A 79 -4.88 3.63 5.61
CA HIS A 79 -4.81 2.74 4.44
C HIS A 79 -3.50 1.96 4.33
N VAL A 80 -2.37 2.54 4.75
CA VAL A 80 -1.10 1.81 4.83
C VAL A 80 -1.17 0.70 5.89
N ALA A 81 -1.84 0.96 7.02
CA ALA A 81 -2.04 -0.06 8.05
C ALA A 81 -2.99 -1.17 7.57
N ASP A 82 -4.11 -0.81 6.96
CA ASP A 82 -5.08 -1.77 6.38
C ASP A 82 -4.39 -2.66 5.34
N LEU A 83 -3.67 -2.04 4.39
CA LEU A 83 -2.84 -2.75 3.43
C LEU A 83 -1.84 -3.69 4.12
N ALA A 84 -1.16 -3.22 5.18
CA ALA A 84 -0.21 -4.05 5.91
C ALA A 84 -0.88 -5.30 6.49
N PHE A 85 -2.10 -5.19 7.03
CA PHE A 85 -2.84 -6.33 7.58
C PHE A 85 -3.27 -7.31 6.50
N ASP A 86 -3.85 -6.80 5.41
CA ASP A 86 -4.46 -7.60 4.35
C ASP A 86 -3.42 -8.19 3.37
N LEU A 87 -2.19 -7.65 3.34
CA LEU A 87 -1.17 -8.00 2.35
C LEU A 87 -0.96 -9.52 2.13
N PRO A 88 -0.85 -10.38 3.17
CA PRO A 88 -0.64 -11.81 2.98
C PRO A 88 -1.81 -12.49 2.26
N ASP A 89 -3.04 -12.08 2.58
CA ASP A 89 -4.25 -12.64 1.99
C ASP A 89 -4.42 -12.13 0.55
N LEU A 90 -4.16 -10.84 0.32
CA LEU A 90 -4.18 -10.22 -1.01
C LEU A 90 -3.19 -10.90 -1.98
N LEU A 91 -1.98 -11.22 -1.51
CA LEU A 91 -0.97 -11.92 -2.31
C LEU A 91 -1.32 -13.38 -2.57
N SER A 92 -2.00 -14.02 -1.63
CA SER A 92 -2.51 -15.39 -1.79
C SER A 92 -3.70 -15.45 -2.76
N GLY A 93 -4.53 -14.41 -2.78
CA GLY A 93 -5.66 -14.24 -3.71
C GLY A 93 -5.29 -13.78 -5.12
N THR A 94 -4.15 -13.11 -5.30
CA THR A 94 -3.66 -12.69 -6.64
C THR A 94 -2.90 -13.78 -7.40
N ALA A 95 -2.66 -14.94 -6.79
CA ALA A 95 -2.00 -16.09 -7.41
C ALA A 95 -2.98 -17.08 -8.11
N ALA A 96 -4.28 -16.78 -8.12
CA ALA A 96 -5.33 -17.55 -8.82
C ALA A 96 -5.82 -16.79 -10.06
#